data_AF-A0A925RZZ7-F1
#
_entry.id   AF-A0A925RZZ7-F1
#
_cell.length_a   1.000
_cell.length_b   1.000
_cell.length_c   1.000
_cell.angle_alpha   90.00
_cell.angle_beta   90.00
_cell.angle_gamma   90.00
#
_symmetry.space_group_name_H-M   'P 1'
#
loop_
_entity.id
_entity.type
_entity.pdbx_description
1 polymer ?
#
loop_
_entity_poly.entity_id
_entity_poly.type
_entity_poly.pdbx_seq_one_letter_code
_entity_poly.pdbx_strand_id
1 'polypeptide(L)' 'MALLVISNDASASSPVRILDAFEGAAPWRVVTSNQVSGKLRQVEGADGKALCLDYDFNGVSGYVGLQR' A
#
# COMPACT_ATOMS: atom_id res chain seq x y z
N MET A 1 14.51 -18.34 -49.02
CA MET A 1 13.80 -18.53 -47.73
C MET A 1 14.84 -18.39 -46.63
N ALA A 2 14.89 -17.25 -45.96
CA ALA A 2 15.81 -17.00 -44.83
C ALA A 2 14.96 -16.77 -43.58
N LEU A 3 15.22 -17.55 -42.53
CA LEU A 3 14.48 -17.58 -41.28
C LEU A 3 14.94 -16.43 -40.38
N LEU A 4 14.03 -15.53 -40.02
CA LEU A 4 14.28 -14.46 -39.04
C LEU A 4 14.07 -15.02 -37.63
N VAL A 5 15.14 -15.14 -36.84
CA VAL A 5 15.02 -15.40 -35.39
C VAL A 5 14.84 -14.05 -34.71
N ILE A 6 13.64 -13.81 -34.17
CA ILE A 6 13.38 -12.68 -33.28
C ILE A 6 13.46 -13.24 -31.85
N SER A 7 14.49 -12.86 -31.09
CA SER A 7 14.53 -13.13 -29.66
C SER A 7 15.20 -11.98 -28.96
N ASN A 8 14.40 -11.16 -28.29
CA ASN A 8 14.86 -10.31 -27.21
C ASN A 8 13.71 -10.15 -26.22
N ASP A 9 13.46 -11.21 -25.44
CA ASP A 9 12.75 -11.10 -24.17
C ASP A 9 13.67 -10.40 -23.15
N ALA A 10 13.92 -9.11 -23.37
CA ALA A 10 14.40 -8.25 -22.29
C ALA A 10 13.18 -7.86 -21.45
N SER A 11 12.66 -8.81 -20.68
CA SER A 11 11.89 -8.48 -19.49
C SER A 11 12.85 -7.80 -18.53
N ALA A 12 13.00 -6.48 -18.67
CA ALA A 12 13.75 -5.65 -17.75
C ALA A 12 13.06 -5.76 -16.39
N SER A 13 13.52 -6.68 -15.56
CA SER A 13 13.08 -6.79 -14.18
C SER A 13 13.60 -5.56 -13.45
N SER A 14 12.80 -4.49 -13.44
CA SER A 14 13.06 -3.32 -12.62
C SER A 14 13.33 -3.80 -11.19
N PRO A 15 14.43 -3.37 -10.56
CA PRO A 15 14.73 -3.79 -9.20
C PRO A 15 13.57 -3.41 -8.28
N VAL A 16 13.15 -4.34 -7.43
CA VAL A 16 12.11 -4.08 -6.44
C VAL A 16 12.61 -2.98 -5.51
N ARG A 17 11.87 -1.88 -5.44
CA ARG A 17 12.14 -0.78 -4.51
C ARG A 17 11.12 -0.83 -3.39
N ILE A 18 11.59 -1.10 -2.18
CA ILE A 18 10.76 -0.98 -0.97
C ILE A 18 10.48 0.50 -0.74
N LEU A 19 9.20 0.87 -0.70
CA LEU A 19 8.75 2.24 -0.43
C LEU A 19 8.59 2.47 1.07
N ASP A 20 8.02 1.49 1.76
CA ASP A 20 7.84 1.46 3.21
C ASP A 20 7.76 0.00 3.66
N ALA A 21 8.44 -0.33 4.75
CA ALA A 21 8.38 -1.65 5.38
C ALA A 21 7.40 -1.68 6.56
N PHE A 22 6.74 -0.55 6.87
CA PHE A 22 5.77 -0.41 7.95
C PHE A 22 6.31 -0.69 9.36
N GLU A 23 7.62 -0.49 9.54
CA GLU A 23 8.30 -0.63 10.84
C GLU A 23 7.83 0.38 11.90
N GLY A 24 7.16 1.45 11.47
CA GLY A 24 6.55 2.44 12.36
C GLY A 24 5.44 3.24 11.66
N ALA A 25 4.48 3.69 12.47
CA ALA A 25 3.32 4.46 12.00
C ALA A 25 3.61 5.96 11.81
N ALA A 26 4.72 6.47 12.34
CA ALA A 26 5.02 7.91 12.40
C ALA A 26 4.93 8.67 11.06
N PRO A 27 5.36 8.14 9.89
CA PRO A 27 5.26 8.88 8.64
C PRO A 27 3.85 8.85 8.02
N TRP A 28 2.91 8.08 8.59
CA TRP A 28 1.58 7.87 8.03
C TRP A 28 0.52 8.65 8.81
N ARG A 29 -0.38 9.28 8.07
CA ARG A 29 -1.53 10.00 8.63
C ARG A 29 -2.83 9.37 8.12
N VAL A 30 -3.77 9.20 9.04
CA VAL A 30 -5.15 8.86 8.69
C VAL A 30 -5.84 10.10 8.14
N VAL A 31 -6.45 9.96 6.97
CA VAL A 31 -7.29 10.97 6.33
C VAL A 31 -8.72 10.44 6.22
N THR A 32 -9.71 11.26 6.60
CA THR A 32 -11.13 10.90 6.59
C THR A 32 -11.98 12.05 6.07
N SER A 33 -13.14 11.72 5.51
CA SER A 33 -14.21 12.69 5.31
C SER A 33 -14.92 13.02 6.63
N ASN A 34 -15.75 14.06 6.62
CA ASN A 34 -16.63 14.38 7.75
C ASN A 34 -17.44 13.14 8.17
N GLN A 35 -17.62 12.97 9.47
CA GLN A 35 -18.38 11.86 10.08
C GLN A 35 -17.79 10.46 9.84
N VAL A 36 -16.62 10.32 9.20
CA VAL A 36 -15.89 9.05 9.12
C VAL A 36 -14.77 9.06 10.17
N SER A 37 -14.69 7.99 10.95
CA SER A 37 -13.65 7.81 11.97
C SER A 37 -12.62 6.80 11.47
N GLY A 38 -11.35 7.06 11.75
CA GLY A 38 -10.27 6.15 11.42
C GLY A 38 -9.17 6.17 12.48
N LYS A 39 -8.54 5.02 12.71
CA LYS A 39 -7.43 4.86 13.64
C LYS A 39 -6.34 4.01 13.01
N LEU A 40 -5.10 4.47 13.15
CA LEU A 40 -3.92 3.72 12.73
C LEU A 40 -3.34 2.97 13.93
N ARG A 41 -3.10 1.67 13.75
CA ARG A 41 -2.39 0.83 14.71
C ARG A 41 -1.24 0.11 14.04
N GLN A 42 -0.17 -0.09 14.79
CA GLN A 42 0.87 -1.04 14.42
C GLN A 42 0.48 -2.43 14.92
N VAL A 43 0.66 -3.43 14.06
CA VAL A 43 0.33 -4.84 14.32
C VAL A 43 1.43 -5.74 13.76
N GLU A 44 1.43 -7.01 14.17
CA GLU A 44 2.20 -8.05 13.48
C GLU A 44 1.48 -8.43 12.19
N GLY A 45 2.21 -8.42 11.08
CA GLY A 45 1.79 -8.84 9.75
C GLY A 45 2.32 -10.24 9.39
N ALA A 46 2.16 -10.62 8.12
CA ALA A 46 2.66 -11.90 7.63
C ALA A 46 4.20 -11.98 7.66
N ASP A 47 4.87 -10.86 7.38
CA ASP A 47 6.32 -10.74 7.34
C ASP A 47 6.78 -9.54 8.16
N GLY A 48 6.82 -9.70 9.48
CA GLY A 48 7.20 -8.63 10.41
C GLY A 48 6.06 -7.66 10.71
N LYS A 49 6.37 -6.38 10.91
CA LYS A 49 5.37 -5.37 11.31
C LYS A 49 4.53 -4.89 10.14
N ALA A 50 3.29 -4.50 10.46
CA ALA A 50 2.36 -3.91 9.51
C ALA A 50 1.56 -2.78 10.16
N LEU A 51 0.88 -2.01 9.30
CA LEU A 51 -0.10 -1.01 9.72
C LEU A 51 -1.52 -1.52 9.46
N CYS A 52 -2.38 -1.38 10.47
CA CYS A 52 -3.80 -1.67 10.39
C CYS A 52 -4.59 -0.35 10.47
N LEU A 53 -5.43 -0.11 9.47
CA LEU A 53 -6.38 1.00 9.46
C LEU A 53 -7.74 0.48 9.91
N ASP A 54 -8.08 0.73 11.17
CA ASP A 54 -9.45 0.54 11.66
C ASP A 54 -10.27 1.74 11.21
N TYR A 55 -11.50 1.51 10.74
CA TYR A 55 -12.38 2.59 10.32
C TYR A 55 -13.85 2.29 10.63
N ASP A 56 -14.62 3.36 10.78
CA ASP A 56 -16.08 3.32 10.85
C ASP A 56 -16.66 4.45 10.00
N PHE A 57 -17.51 4.09 9.06
CA PHE A 57 -18.26 5.03 8.22
C PHE A 57 -19.44 5.68 8.95
N ASN A 58 -19.76 5.22 10.16
CA ASN A 58 -20.86 5.72 10.99
C ASN A 58 -22.21 5.74 10.26
N GLY A 59 -22.44 4.75 9.39
CA GLY A 59 -23.67 4.61 8.62
C GLY A 59 -23.85 5.62 7.48
N VAL A 60 -22.84 6.43 7.16
CA VAL A 60 -22.88 7.38 6.03
C VAL A 60 -21.91 6.99 4.91
N SER A 61 -22.11 7.56 3.72
CA SER A 61 -21.11 7.47 2.65
C SER A 61 -19.94 8.43 2.92
N GLY A 62 -18.71 8.03 2.59
CA GLY A 62 -17.52 8.86 2.81
C GLY A 62 -16.23 8.20 2.33
N TYR A 63 -15.08 8.70 2.81
CA TYR A 63 -13.78 8.10 2.54
C TYR A 63 -12.91 8.02 3.80
N VAL A 64 -12.01 7.04 3.79
CA VAL A 64 -10.94 6.86 4.77
C VAL A 64 -9.70 6.32 4.06
N GLY A 65 -8.51 6.77 4.44
CA GLY A 65 -7.27 6.32 3.83
C GLY A 65 -6.03 6.70 4.63
N LEU A 66 -4.87 6.31 4.11
CA LEU A 66 -3.56 6.65 4.64
C LEU A 66 -2.80 7.51 3.65
N GLN A 67 -2.18 8.58 4.15
CA GLN A 67 -1.32 9.46 3.39
C GLN A 67 0.05 9.56 4.06
N ARG A 68 1.11 9.57 3.25
CA ARG A 68 2.50 9.77 3.65
C ARG A 68 3.06 11.00 2.96
#